data_AF-A0ABD2UWC7-F1
#
_entry.id   AF-A0ABD2UWC7-F1
#
_cell.length_a   1.000
_cell.length_b   1.000
_cell.length_c   1.000
_cell.angle_alpha   90.00
_cell.angle_beta   90.00
_cell.angle_gamma   90.00
#
_symmetry.space_group_name_H-M   'P 1'
#
loop_
_entity.id
_entity.type
_entity.pdbx_description
1 polymer ?
#
loop_
_entity_poly.entity_id
_entity_poly.type
_entity_poly.pdbx_seq_one_letter_code
_entity_poly.pdbx_strand_id
1 'polypeptide(L)'
;TKPYSLKSQIFSFSSSTMAVNFSNLHTEAGLKSVNDHLSGKTYISGDQLTKDDIKVYGAISEQPSSDLYPNASKWYQVVSAKLASSFPGKAVGVRFGSQAAPAE
;
A
#
# COMPACT_ATOMS: atom_id res chain seq x y z
N THR A 1 47.11 0.73 -21.30
CA THR A 1 46.08 0.94 -20.26
C THR A 1 44.72 0.96 -20.93
N LYS A 2 44.00 -0.18 -20.94
CA LYS A 2 42.69 -0.29 -21.61
C LYS A 2 41.58 0.05 -20.60
N PRO A 3 40.66 1.00 -20.90
CA PRO A 3 39.60 1.36 -19.97
C PRO A 3 38.51 0.30 -19.97
N TYR A 4 38.12 -0.14 -18.79
CA TYR A 4 37.00 -1.07 -18.58
C TYR A 4 35.70 -0.39 -19.00
N SER A 5 35.10 -0.90 -20.09
CA SER A 5 33.73 -0.60 -20.49
C SER A 5 32.78 -1.35 -19.55
N LEU A 6 32.37 -0.69 -18.46
CA LEU A 6 31.28 -1.17 -17.63
C LEU A 6 29.96 -0.89 -18.36
N LYS A 7 29.53 -1.85 -19.17
CA LYS A 7 28.15 -1.92 -19.63
C LYS A 7 27.27 -2.03 -18.39
N SER A 8 26.56 -0.95 -18.10
CA SER A 8 25.51 -0.89 -17.08
C SER A 8 24.42 -1.87 -17.49
N GLN A 9 24.53 -3.10 -17.00
CA GLN A 9 23.46 -4.09 -17.08
C GLN A 9 22.48 -3.73 -15.96
N ILE A 10 21.57 -2.81 -16.27
CA ILE A 10 20.47 -2.43 -15.39
C ILE A 10 19.65 -3.70 -15.16
N PHE A 11 19.64 -4.12 -13.90
CA PHE A 11 18.95 -5.29 -13.39
C PHE A 11 17.45 -5.14 -13.68
N SER A 12 16.94 -5.83 -14.71
CA SER A 12 15.51 -5.95 -14.94
C SER A 12 14.97 -6.98 -13.95
N PHE A 13 14.56 -6.52 -12.77
CA PHE A 13 13.88 -7.36 -11.79
C PHE A 13 12.38 -7.36 -12.11
N SER A 14 11.98 -8.19 -13.08
CA SER A 14 10.57 -8.49 -13.29
C SER A 14 10.09 -9.41 -12.16
N SER A 15 9.78 -8.84 -11.00
CA SER A 15 9.05 -9.55 -9.96
C SER A 15 7.57 -9.59 -10.35
N SER A 16 7.07 -10.76 -10.75
CA SER A 16 5.64 -11.03 -10.73
C SER A 16 5.22 -11.10 -9.26
N THR A 17 4.78 -9.98 -8.69
CA THR A 17 4.33 -9.92 -7.30
C THR A 17 2.99 -10.63 -7.16
N MET A 18 2.91 -11.60 -6.25
CA MET A 18 1.63 -12.12 -5.76
C MET A 18 0.83 -10.95 -5.18
N ALA A 19 -0.45 -10.83 -5.57
CA ALA A 19 -1.31 -9.78 -5.05
C ALA A 19 -1.44 -9.92 -3.53
N VAL A 20 -0.99 -8.90 -2.80
CA VAL A 20 -1.10 -8.89 -1.33
C VAL A 20 -2.56 -8.60 -0.99
N ASN A 21 -3.20 -9.55 -0.30
CA ASN A 21 -4.59 -9.41 0.12
C ASN A 21 -4.70 -9.46 1.64
N PHE A 22 -5.39 -8.47 2.20
CA PHE A 22 -5.69 -8.41 3.63
C PHE A 22 -7.19 -8.63 3.85
N SER A 23 -7.53 -9.34 4.92
CA SER A 23 -8.92 -9.60 5.31
C SER A 23 -9.36 -8.68 6.44
N ASN A 24 -10.64 -8.33 6.47
CA ASN A 24 -11.28 -7.61 7.59
C ASN A 24 -10.56 -6.31 8.00
N LEU A 25 -10.23 -5.45 7.03
CA LEU A 25 -9.48 -4.20 7.23
C LEU A 25 -10.20 -3.13 8.09
N HIS A 26 -11.45 -3.38 8.46
CA HIS A 26 -12.23 -2.58 9.40
C HIS A 26 -12.12 -3.08 10.86
N THR A 27 -11.34 -4.14 11.10
CA THR A 27 -11.11 -4.72 12.45
C THR A 27 -9.71 -4.43 12.94
N GLU A 28 -9.51 -4.46 14.26
CA GLU A 28 -8.19 -4.29 14.89
C GLU A 28 -7.17 -5.34 14.38
N ALA A 29 -7.61 -6.58 14.15
CA ALA A 29 -6.76 -7.65 13.63
C ALA A 29 -6.31 -7.38 12.18
N GLY A 30 -7.22 -6.90 11.33
CA GLY A 30 -6.90 -6.50 9.96
C GLY A 30 -5.92 -5.33 9.91
N LEU A 31 -6.16 -4.28 10.72
CA LEU A 31 -5.26 -3.13 10.83
C LEU A 31 -3.88 -3.53 11.37
N LYS A 32 -3.83 -4.44 12.34
CA LYS A 32 -2.58 -5.00 12.85
C LYS A 32 -1.80 -5.74 11.75
N SER A 33 -2.48 -6.56 10.95
CA SER A 33 -1.85 -7.28 9.83
C SER A 33 -1.23 -6.33 8.81
N VAL A 34 -1.91 -5.24 8.45
CA VAL A 34 -1.36 -4.20 7.58
C VAL A 34 -0.15 -3.51 8.21
N ASN A 35 -0.26 -3.14 9.49
CA ASN A 35 0.83 -2.49 10.23
C ASN A 35 2.10 -3.36 10.28
N ASP A 36 1.94 -4.65 10.56
CA ASP A 36 3.05 -5.59 10.66
C ASP A 36 3.68 -5.83 9.28
N HIS A 37 2.86 -5.94 8.22
CA HIS A 37 3.34 -6.08 6.85
C HIS A 37 4.17 -4.88 6.38
N LEU A 38 3.80 -3.68 6.83
CA LEU A 38 4.47 -2.42 6.50
C LEU A 38 5.73 -2.15 7.34
N SER A 39 6.10 -3.04 8.26
CA SER A 39 7.36 -2.91 8.99
C SER A 39 8.55 -2.88 8.02
N GLY A 40 9.28 -1.76 8.02
CA GLY A 40 10.40 -1.52 7.09
C GLY A 40 10.01 -1.25 5.64
N LYS A 41 8.71 -1.11 5.32
CA LYS A 41 8.22 -0.84 3.97
C LYS A 41 7.52 0.51 3.89
N THR A 42 7.60 1.16 2.74
CA THR A 42 6.88 2.42 2.47
C THR A 42 5.53 2.17 1.79
N TYR A 43 5.39 1.07 1.05
CA TYR A 43 4.21 0.69 0.28
C TYR A 43 3.86 -0.78 0.55
N ILE A 44 2.63 -1.18 0.21
CA ILE A 44 2.15 -2.57 0.33
C ILE A 44 3.01 -3.50 -0.54
N SER A 45 3.34 -3.06 -1.75
CA SER A 45 4.11 -3.82 -2.73
C SER A 45 5.11 -2.90 -3.44
N GLY A 46 6.36 -3.36 -3.60
CA GLY A 46 7.41 -2.61 -4.30
C GLY A 46 7.86 -1.32 -3.59
N ASP A 47 8.59 -0.47 -4.34
CA ASP A 47 9.21 0.76 -3.82
C ASP A 47 8.45 2.04 -4.19
N GLN A 48 7.32 1.91 -4.90
CA GLN A 48 6.49 3.02 -5.38
C GLN A 48 5.02 2.74 -5.10
N LEU A 49 4.16 3.74 -5.30
CA LEU A 49 2.71 3.58 -5.14
C LEU A 49 2.17 2.60 -6.19
N THR A 50 1.55 1.52 -5.75
CA THR A 50 1.02 0.46 -6.63
C THR A 50 -0.49 0.29 -6.50
N LYS A 51 -1.07 -0.59 -7.33
CA LYS A 51 -2.49 -0.95 -7.26
C LYS A 51 -2.88 -1.58 -5.91
N ASP A 52 -1.94 -2.28 -5.26
CA ASP A 52 -2.19 -2.90 -3.96
C ASP A 52 -2.37 -1.84 -2.88
N ASP A 53 -1.57 -0.76 -2.92
CA ASP A 53 -1.74 0.38 -2.00
C ASP A 53 -3.13 1.01 -2.14
N ILE A 54 -3.58 1.24 -3.37
CA ILE A 54 -4.90 1.84 -3.63
C ILE A 54 -6.03 0.94 -3.12
N LYS A 55 -5.92 -0.38 -3.31
CA LYS A 55 -6.91 -1.34 -2.80
C LYS A 55 -6.99 -1.33 -1.28
N VAL A 56 -5.84 -1.42 -0.59
CA VAL A 56 -5.81 -1.43 0.88
C VAL A 56 -6.26 -0.07 1.43
N TYR A 57 -5.85 1.03 0.79
CA TYR A 57 -6.22 2.38 1.21
C TYR A 57 -7.73 2.60 1.08
N GLY A 58 -8.33 2.17 -0.03
CA GLY A 58 -9.77 2.27 -0.24
C GLY A 58 -10.61 1.41 0.70
N ALA A 59 -10.04 0.32 1.23
CA ALA A 59 -10.71 -0.57 2.17
C ALA A 59 -10.60 -0.10 3.63
N ILE A 60 -9.55 0.66 3.97
CA ILE A 60 -9.39 1.28 5.29
C ILE A 60 -10.19 2.58 5.32
N SER A 61 -11.29 2.57 6.08
CA SER A 61 -12.28 3.67 6.06
C SER A 61 -11.73 5.01 6.59
N GLU A 62 -10.77 4.95 7.50
CA GLU A 62 -10.24 6.09 8.26
C GLU A 62 -8.78 5.85 8.60
N GLN A 63 -8.01 6.93 8.84
CA GLN A 63 -6.61 6.80 9.21
C GLN A 63 -6.45 5.93 10.47
N PRO A 64 -5.61 4.88 10.45
CA PRO A 64 -5.32 4.07 11.64
C PRO A 64 -4.65 4.89 12.75
N SER A 65 -4.93 4.56 14.01
CA SER A 65 -4.29 5.18 15.17
C SER A 65 -2.76 5.09 15.07
N SER A 66 -2.08 6.22 15.22
CA SER A 66 -0.62 6.29 15.19
C SER A 66 0.03 5.59 16.39
N ASP A 67 -0.66 5.51 17.52
CA ASP A 67 -0.13 4.90 18.74
C ASP A 67 -0.18 3.37 18.68
N LEU A 68 -1.25 2.83 18.09
CA LEU A 68 -1.45 1.38 17.97
C LEU A 68 -0.85 0.81 16.68
N TYR A 69 -0.89 1.57 15.59
CA TYR A 69 -0.53 1.11 14.25
C TYR A 69 0.38 2.14 13.53
N PRO A 70 1.58 2.44 14.06
CA PRO A 70 2.44 3.52 13.57
C PRO A 70 2.84 3.36 12.10
N ASN A 71 3.13 2.14 11.64
CA ASN A 71 3.53 1.88 10.25
C ASN A 71 2.34 2.06 9.30
N ALA A 72 1.17 1.53 9.66
CA ALA A 72 -0.05 1.69 8.86
C ALA A 72 -0.51 3.15 8.80
N SER A 73 -0.43 3.87 9.93
CA SER A 73 -0.77 5.29 10.00
C SER A 73 0.13 6.14 9.09
N LYS A 74 1.45 5.91 9.15
CA LYS A 74 2.42 6.59 8.28
C LYS A 74 2.18 6.28 6.79
N TRP A 75 1.99 5.02 6.44
CA TRP A 75 1.66 4.61 5.07
C TRP A 75 0.37 5.26 4.56
N TYR A 76 -0.69 5.29 5.39
CA TYR A 76 -1.97 5.91 5.03
C TYR A 76 -1.79 7.39 4.67
N GLN A 77 -1.00 8.12 5.45
CA GLN A 77 -0.68 9.53 5.17
C GLN A 77 0.11 9.70 3.87
N VAL A 78 1.11 8.85 3.62
CA VAL A 78 1.91 8.87 2.38
C VAL A 78 1.02 8.65 1.15
N VAL A 79 0.15 7.63 1.19
CA VAL A 79 -0.78 7.33 0.09
C VAL A 79 -1.78 8.47 -0.09
N SER A 80 -2.38 8.96 1.00
CA SER A 80 -3.34 10.07 0.97
C SER A 80 -2.73 11.34 0.35
N ALA A 81 -1.49 11.69 0.71
CA ALA A 81 -0.81 12.85 0.17
C ALA A 81 -0.54 12.71 -1.34
N LYS A 82 -0.12 11.52 -1.81
CA LYS A 82 0.07 11.23 -3.24
C LYS A 82 -1.23 11.25 -4.03
N LEU A 83 -2.33 10.82 -3.44
CA LEU A 83 -3.64 10.85 -4.12
C LEU A 83 -4.20 12.27 -4.17
N ALA A 84 -4.02 13.06 -3.11
CA ALA A 84 -4.50 14.44 -3.04
C ALA A 84 -3.89 15.33 -4.15
N SER A 85 -2.65 15.08 -4.58
CA SER A 85 -2.05 15.82 -5.69
C SER A 85 -2.71 15.53 -7.05
N SER A 86 -3.33 14.35 -7.20
CA SER A 86 -4.00 13.93 -8.43
C SER A 86 -5.50 14.20 -8.41
N PHE A 87 -6.10 14.21 -7.22
CA PHE A 87 -7.52 14.45 -6.98
C PHE A 87 -7.71 15.60 -6.00
N PRO A 88 -7.51 16.86 -6.43
CA PRO A 88 -7.71 18.02 -5.58
C PRO A 88 -9.20 18.17 -5.25
N GLY A 89 -9.57 18.00 -3.97
CA GLY A 89 -10.94 18.14 -3.50
C GLY A 89 -11.28 17.18 -2.35
N LYS A 90 -12.36 17.44 -1.61
CA LYS A 90 -12.88 16.49 -0.62
C LYS A 90 -13.69 15.40 -1.34
N ALA A 91 -13.39 14.13 -1.08
CA ALA A 91 -14.19 13.02 -1.59
C ALA A 91 -15.61 13.08 -0.99
N VAL A 92 -16.63 12.92 -1.83
CA VAL A 92 -18.05 12.92 -1.42
C VAL A 92 -18.69 11.59 -1.82
N GLY A 93 -19.03 10.77 -0.84
CA GLY A 93 -20.05 9.72 -0.96
C GLY A 93 -19.62 8.35 -1.52
N VAL A 94 -18.52 8.21 -2.27
CA VAL A 94 -18.09 6.90 -2.79
C VAL A 94 -17.08 6.23 -1.85
N ARG A 95 -17.44 5.07 -1.32
CA ARG A 95 -16.55 4.16 -0.60
C ARG A 95 -16.46 2.83 -1.35
N PHE A 96 -15.26 2.24 -1.40
CA PHE A 96 -15.07 0.92 -1.99
C PHE A 96 -15.58 -0.13 -0.98
N GLY A 97 -16.69 -0.80 -1.31
CA GLY A 97 -17.13 -1.97 -0.54
C GLY A 97 -16.26 -3.17 -0.87
N SER A 98 -15.51 -3.69 0.10
CA SER A 98 -14.89 -5.02 -0.03
C SER A 98 -15.99 -6.07 0.17
N GLN A 99 -16.61 -6.54 -0.91
CA GLN A 99 -17.49 -7.71 -0.82
C GLN A 99 -16.61 -8.94 -0.59
N ALA A 100 -16.60 -9.44 0.64
CA ALA A 100 -16.03 -10.76 0.93
C ALA A 100 -16.83 -11.79 0.13
N ALA A 101 -16.15 -12.60 -0.68
CA ALA A 101 -16.78 -13.72 -1.35
C ALA A 101 -17.40 -14.64 -0.29
N PRO A 102 -18.63 -15.17 -0.50
CA PRO A 102 -19.21 -16.14 0.42
C PRO A 102 -18.26 -17.32 0.57
N ALA A 103 -17.96 -17.72 1.80
CA ALA A 103 -17.34 -19.00 2.06
C ALA A 103 -18.36 -20.09 1.71
N GLU A 104 -17.99 -20.96 0.78
CA GLU A 104 -18.73 -22.20 0.49
C GLU A 104 -18.40 -23.26 1.54
#